data_AF-A0ABD2NIR6-F1
#
_entry.id   AF-A0ABD2NIR6-F1
#
_cell.length_a   1.000
_cell.length_b   1.000
_cell.length_c   1.000
_cell.angle_alpha   90.00
_cell.angle_beta   90.00
_cell.angle_gamma   90.00
#
_symmetry.space_group_name_H-M   'P 1'
#
loop_
_entity.id
_entity.type
_entity.pdbx_description
1 polymer ?
#
loop_
_entity_poly.entity_id
_entity_poly.type
_entity_poly.pdbx_seq_one_letter_code
_entity_poly.pdbx_strand_id
1 'polypeptide(L)'
;PMNYFLLDAVTGELRTARPLDKEAVDNKNGTIVLTIKACELIDGKKGNDASTTSITEATVKIIDVNDEAPSFDKREYFVEIPENIKEENRFLV
;
A
#
# COMPACT_ATOMS: atom_id res chain seq x y z
N PRO A 1 5.10 4.08 8.66
CA PRO A 1 5.14 4.88 7.41
C PRO A 1 6.56 5.22 6.90
N MET A 2 7.52 5.49 7.80
CA MET A 2 8.81 6.16 7.54
C MET A 2 9.91 5.39 6.77
N ASN A 3 9.65 4.22 6.16
CA ASN A 3 10.70 3.45 5.45
C ASN A 3 10.35 3.06 4.00
N TYR A 4 9.23 3.55 3.45
CA TYR A 4 8.83 3.24 2.06
C TYR A 4 9.20 4.35 1.08
N PHE A 5 9.37 5.59 1.56
CA PHE A 5 9.61 6.75 0.72
C PHE A 5 10.82 7.54 1.20
N LEU A 6 11.54 8.11 0.25
CA LEU A 6 12.60 9.10 0.45
C LEU A 6 12.12 10.42 -0.14
N LEU A 7 12.28 11.51 0.60
CA LEU A 7 12.01 12.86 0.13
C LEU A 7 13.33 13.64 0.14
N ASP A 8 13.76 14.11 -1.02
CA ASP A 8 14.91 14.99 -1.11
C ASP A 8 14.57 16.38 -0.56
N ALA A 9 15.31 16.82 0.45
CA ALA A 9 15.00 18.04 1.21
C ALA A 9 15.30 19.34 0.45
N VAL A 10 16.00 19.29 -0.69
CA VAL A 10 16.38 20.47 -1.48
C VAL A 10 15.52 20.58 -2.73
N THR A 11 15.36 19.48 -3.47
CA THR A 11 14.61 19.41 -4.72
C THR A 11 13.14 19.08 -4.53
N GLY A 12 12.77 18.47 -3.39
CA GLY A 12 11.43 17.96 -3.14
C GLY A 12 11.10 16.67 -3.90
N GLU A 13 12.08 16.01 -4.53
CA GLU A 13 11.85 14.74 -5.23
C GLU A 13 11.41 13.64 -4.24
N LEU A 14 10.25 13.06 -4.49
CA LEU A 14 9.72 11.93 -3.73
C LEU A 14 10.00 10.62 -4.49
N ARG A 15 10.70 9.69 -3.84
CA ARG A 15 11.09 8.38 -4.40
C ARG A 15 10.69 7.25 -3.48
N THR A 16 10.58 6.05 -4.03
CA THR A 16 10.47 4.84 -3.23
C THR A 16 11.84 4.45 -2.66
N ALA A 17 11.88 4.08 -1.38
CA ALA A 17 13.09 3.61 -0.69
C ALA A 17 13.32 2.11 -0.90
N ARG A 18 12.24 1.37 -1.18
CA ARG A 18 12.16 -0.08 -1.34
C ARG A 18 10.94 -0.44 -2.19
N PRO A 19 10.81 -1.69 -2.67
CA PRO A 19 9.60 -2.14 -3.35
C PRO A 19 8.34 -1.83 -2.52
N LEU A 20 7.30 -1.37 -3.21
CA LEU A 20 5.99 -1.16 -2.62
C LEU A 20 5.19 -2.44 -2.84
N ASP A 21 4.53 -2.88 -1.78
CA ASP A 21 3.65 -4.03 -1.73
C ASP A 21 2.35 -3.53 -1.11
N LYS A 22 1.22 -3.70 -1.82
CA LYS A 22 -0.08 -3.18 -1.39
C LYS A 22 -0.58 -3.97 -0.18
N GLU A 23 -0.27 -5.26 -0.11
CA GLU A 23 -0.68 -6.21 0.91
C GLU A 23 0.10 -5.98 2.21
N ALA A 24 1.31 -5.41 2.12
CA ALA A 24 2.12 -4.99 3.26
C ALA A 24 1.69 -3.65 3.90
N VAL A 25 0.64 -2.99 3.39
CA VAL A 25 0.13 -1.73 3.95
C VAL A 25 -1.10 -1.98 4.81
N ASP A 26 -1.05 -1.56 6.08
CA ASP A 26 -2.12 -1.78 7.07
C ASP A 26 -3.49 -1.20 6.65
N ASN A 27 -3.50 -0.24 5.72
CA ASN A 27 -4.72 0.35 5.19
C ASN A 27 -5.25 -0.48 4.02
N LYS A 28 -6.43 -1.11 4.20
CA LYS A 28 -7.12 -1.95 3.20
C LYS A 28 -7.34 -1.27 1.84
N ASN A 29 -7.29 0.06 1.77
CA ASN A 29 -7.48 0.80 0.53
C ASN A 29 -6.17 1.05 -0.24
N GLY A 30 -5.02 0.58 0.26
CA GLY A 30 -3.71 0.77 -0.37
C GLY A 30 -3.23 2.23 -0.33
N THR A 31 -3.71 3.02 0.64
CA THR A 31 -3.44 4.46 0.71
C THR A 31 -2.50 4.79 1.86
N ILE A 32 -1.46 5.56 1.57
CA ILE A 32 -0.53 6.12 2.54
C ILE A 32 -0.64 7.64 2.52
N VAL A 33 -0.93 8.23 3.68
CA VAL A 33 -0.91 9.69 3.85
C VAL A 33 0.45 10.11 4.37
N LEU A 34 1.12 11.00 3.63
CA LEU A 34 2.40 11.58 3.98
C LEU A 34 2.18 13.02 4.48
N THR A 35 2.56 13.30 5.72
CA THR A 35 2.62 14.67 6.23
C THR A 35 3.95 15.29 5.84
N ILE A 36 3.92 16.28 4.94
CA ILE A 36 5.09 16.97 4.41
C ILE A 36 5.24 18.30 5.13
N LYS A 37 6.45 18.60 5.60
CA LYS A 37 6.81 19.90 6.19
C LYS A 37 7.85 20.60 5.32
N ALA A 38 7.51 21.79 4.86
CA ALA A 38 8.45 22.74 4.26
C ALA A 38 8.90 23.75 5.33
N CYS A 39 10.18 24.13 5.30
CA CYS A 39 10.72 25.17 6.18
C CYS A 39 11.62 26.11 5.38
N GLU A 40 11.48 27.41 5.61
CA GLU A 40 12.38 28.42 5.06
C GLU A 40 13.78 28.31 5.69
N LEU A 41 14.81 28.67 4.91
CA LEU A 41 16.19 28.74 5.38
C LEU A 41 16.57 30.21 5.60
N ILE A 42 16.71 30.62 6.87
CA ILE A 42 17.03 31.99 7.28
C ILE A 42 18.46 31.97 7.84
N ASP A 43 19.38 32.69 7.19
CA ASP A 43 20.80 32.72 7.55
C ASP A 43 21.43 31.33 7.71
N GLY A 44 21.05 30.38 6.83
CA GLY A 44 21.53 29.00 6.86
C GLY A 44 20.91 28.13 7.95
N LYS A 45 19.93 28.62 8.70
CA LYS A 45 19.18 27.87 9.72
C LYS A 45 17.74 27.64 9.28
N LYS A 46 17.22 26.45 9.56
CA LYS A 46 15.81 26.14 9.28
C LYS A 46 14.91 26.92 10.22
N GLY A 47 13.96 27.66 9.66
CA GLY A 47 12.86 28.26 10.40
C GLY A 47 12.05 27.20 11.14
N ASN A 48 11.50 27.57 12.30
CA ASN A 48 10.83 26.64 13.21
C ASN A 48 9.45 27.13 13.70
N ASP A 49 8.99 28.27 13.21
CA ASP A 49 7.73 28.90 13.60
C ASP A 49 6.69 28.86 12.46
N ALA A 50 5.47 29.33 12.75
CA ALA A 50 4.36 29.27 11.80
C ALA A 50 4.53 30.18 10.58
N SER A 51 5.37 31.22 10.66
CA SER A 51 5.64 32.11 9.52
C SER A 51 6.71 31.54 8.58
N THR A 52 7.52 30.61 9.07
CA THR A 52 8.67 30.05 8.35
C THR A 52 8.51 28.57 8.04
N THR A 53 7.37 27.97 8.40
CA THR A 53 7.07 26.56 8.15
C THR A 53 5.67 26.38 7.62
N SER A 54 5.51 25.42 6.71
CA SER A 54 4.21 25.01 6.17
C SER A 54 4.10 23.49 6.20
N ILE A 55 2.92 22.98 6.54
CA ILE A 55 2.63 21.56 6.63
C ILE A 55 1.48 21.25 5.70
N THR A 56 1.60 20.19 4.92
CA THR A 56 0.55 19.70 4.03
C THR A 56 0.53 18.18 4.01
N GLU A 57 -0.53 17.62 3.47
CA GLU A 57 -0.69 16.17 3.31
C GLU A 57 -0.63 15.79 1.84
N ALA A 58 0.13 14.75 1.54
CA ALA A 58 0.15 14.11 0.24
C ALA A 58 -0.37 12.68 0.37
N THR A 59 -1.38 12.35 -0.43
CA THR A 59 -1.99 11.03 -0.45
C THR A 59 -1.38 10.19 -1.55
N VAL A 60 -0.63 9.15 -1.19
CA VAL A 60 -0.06 8.17 -2.12
C VAL A 60 -0.98 6.96 -2.18
N LYS A 61 -1.47 6.64 -3.37
CA LYS A 61 -2.25 5.43 -3.64
C LYS A 61 -1.36 4.38 -4.29
N ILE A 62 -1.18 3.24 -3.64
CA ILE A 62 -0.50 2.08 -4.22
C ILE A 62 -1.51 1.37 -5.14
N ILE A 63 -1.09 1.14 -6.37
CA ILE A 63 -1.89 0.45 -7.37
C ILE A 63 -1.72 -1.05 -7.15
N ASP A 64 -2.85 -1.75 -7.17
CA ASP A 64 -2.89 -3.20 -7.10
C ASP A 64 -2.30 -3.83 -8.35
N VAL A 65 -1.38 -4.77 -8.17
CA VAL A 65 -0.79 -5.57 -9.24
C VAL A 65 -1.08 -7.03 -8.92
N ASN A 66 -1.28 -7.86 -9.94
CA ASN A 66 -1.53 -9.28 -9.75
C ASN A 66 -0.21 -10.03 -9.49
N ASP A 67 0.36 -9.86 -8.29
CA ASP A 67 1.58 -10.52 -7.81
C ASP A 67 1.31 -11.68 -6.84
N GLU A 68 0.11 -11.74 -6.24
CA GLU A 68 -0.35 -12.87 -5.45
C GLU A 68 -1.07 -13.92 -6.32
N ALA A 69 -0.49 -15.12 -6.41
CA ALA A 69 -1.08 -16.22 -7.17
C ALA A 69 -2.28 -16.84 -6.40
N PRO A 70 -3.33 -17.28 -7.11
CA PRO A 70 -4.44 -17.96 -6.45
C PRO A 70 -3.96 -19.24 -5.75
N SER A 71 -4.43 -19.45 -4.52
CA SER A 71 -4.16 -20.65 -3.73
C SER A 71 -5.45 -21.39 -3.39
N PHE A 72 -5.41 -22.71 -3.43
CA PHE A 72 -6.46 -23.56 -2.89
C PHE A 72 -6.52 -23.45 -1.36
N ASP A 73 -7.72 -23.45 -0.76
CA ASP A 73 -7.88 -23.45 0.70
C ASP A 73 -7.44 -24.78 1.33
N LYS A 74 -7.54 -25.88 0.56
CA LYS A 74 -7.07 -27.21 0.96
C LYS A 74 -6.07 -27.75 -0.05
N ARG A 75 -5.16 -28.60 0.44
CA ARG A 75 -4.24 -29.36 -0.42
C ARG A 75 -4.98 -30.43 -1.24
N GLU A 76 -6.03 -30.99 -0.67
CA GLU A 76 -6.85 -32.05 -1.28
C GLU A 76 -8.33 -31.78 -0.98
N TYR A 77 -9.18 -32.08 -1.96
CA TYR A 77 -10.63 -31.96 -1.88
C TYR A 77 -11.24 -33.34 -2.07
N PHE A 78 -12.05 -33.78 -1.12
CA PHE A 78 -12.76 -35.05 -1.18
C PHE A 78 -14.26 -34.79 -1.36
N VAL A 79 -14.86 -35.45 -2.33
CA VAL A 79 -16.30 -35.34 -2.64
C VAL A 79 -16.86 -36.74 -2.83
N GLU A 80 -18.01 -37.02 -2.23
CA GLU A 80 -18.76 -38.27 -2.43
C GLU A 80 -19.98 -37.99 -3.32
N ILE A 81 -20.16 -38.83 -4.35
CA ILE A 81 -21.21 -38.66 -5.36
C ILE A 81 -22.16 -39.86 -5.33
N PRO A 82 -23.46 -39.67 -5.07
CA PRO A 82 -24.46 -40.73 -5.16
C PRO A 82 -24.76 -41.08 -6.62
N GLU A 83 -25.10 -42.35 -6.88
CA GLU A 83 -25.31 -42.87 -8.25
C GLU A 83 -26.42 -42.16 -9.04
N ASN A 84 -27.44 -41.63 -8.34
CA ASN A 84 -28.65 -41.07 -8.94
C ASN A 84 -28.61 -39.53 -9.08
N ILE A 85 -27.46 -39.02 -9.48
CA ILE A 85 -27.23 -37.59 -9.71
C ILE A 85 -27.82 -37.13 -11.05
N LYS A 86 -28.54 -35.99 -11.03
CA LYS A 86 -28.98 -35.26 -12.23
C LYS A 86 -27.81 -34.52 -12.88
N GLU A 87 -27.81 -34.37 -14.20
CA GLU A 87 -26.73 -33.83 -15.05
C GLU A 87 -26.31 -32.36 -14.78
N GLU A 88 -26.78 -31.73 -13.69
CA GLU A 88 -26.54 -30.31 -13.39
C GLU A 88 -26.06 -30.04 -11.96
N ASN A 89 -25.82 -31.08 -11.16
CA ASN A 89 -25.34 -30.90 -9.79
C ASN A 89 -23.89 -30.40 -9.77
N ARG A 90 -23.69 -29.16 -9.28
CA ARG A 90 -22.36 -28.60 -9.01
C ARG A 90 -21.92 -28.95 -7.60
N PHE A 91 -20.81 -29.67 -7.47
CA PHE A 91 -20.14 -29.90 -6.20
C PHE A 91 -19.11 -28.81 -5.99
N LEU A 92 -19.35 -27.95 -5.00
CA LEU A 92 -18.40 -26.95 -4.54
C LEU A 92 -17.66 -27.54 -3.33
N VAL A 93 -16.34 -27.44 -3.30
CA VAL A 93 -15.48 -28.00 -2.24
C VAL A 93 -14.62 -26.93 -1.60
#